data_AF-A0A084B1A4-F1
#
_entry.id   AF-A0A084B1A4-F1
#
_cell.length_a   1.000
_cell.length_b   1.000
_cell.length_c   1.000
_cell.angle_alpha   90.00
_cell.angle_beta   90.00
_cell.angle_gamma   90.00
#
_symmetry.space_group_name_H-M   'P 1'
#
loop_
_entity.id
_entity.type
_entity.pdbx_description
1 polymer ?
#
loop_
_entity_poly.entity_id
_entity_poly.type
_entity_poly.pdbx_seq_one_letter_code
_entity_poly.pdbx_strand_id
1 'polypeptide(L)'
;SVSDHCHHSGKAKGSTCDEQDFRHPVEPATSEDGWMKPSRENQMEAEKREANAPKKQFTREEIEKHDAEKDCWIVVDGKVYDATSVMSWHPGGKTPIMTHAGRVRQETTTESTSIHNDFAYEKLKECLLGTVSKKAANFIKENAQRQAAEQAAASKHGSSATLQKHRWFPAKLFARESLSNNTRLYSFQLPDNRAVLGSSTCKHIQLGFHMLDSMVAITAHDGNPQDGDGTFEVVVETYFPTDEQPGGAMSNILDYMPIGEDLEVRGPAGDIGYQDNGKFLIDGKEHTLHRISLVVGGSGVTLGYAPMARVGMSQKSDVELRVIDGNKTEGDILMRSEMEKLQEQSGSKIRVTHVLSHPSDD
;
A
#
# COMPACT_ATOMS: atom_id res chain seq x y z
N SER A 1 16.26 34.24 -30.88
CA SER A 1 16.72 33.92 -32.24
C SER A 1 18.01 33.12 -32.13
N VAL A 2 18.36 32.34 -33.16
CA VAL A 2 19.35 31.22 -33.21
C VAL A 2 18.67 29.88 -32.88
N SER A 3 17.88 29.27 -33.77
CA SER A 3 18.13 28.75 -35.14
C SER A 3 18.81 27.38 -35.17
N ASP A 4 17.95 26.37 -35.36
CA ASP A 4 18.24 25.01 -35.81
C ASP A 4 19.25 24.95 -36.96
N HIS A 5 20.18 23.99 -36.92
CA HIS A 5 20.80 23.44 -38.13
C HIS A 5 20.98 21.93 -37.97
N CYS A 6 20.03 21.19 -38.53
CA CYS A 6 20.18 19.79 -38.90
C CYS A 6 20.59 19.74 -40.39
N HIS A 7 21.69 19.07 -40.73
CA HIS A 7 22.03 18.68 -42.10
C HIS A 7 22.61 17.26 -42.13
N HIS A 8 21.97 16.42 -42.95
CA HIS A 8 22.40 15.08 -43.35
C HIS A 8 23.54 15.13 -44.38
N SER A 9 24.48 14.17 -44.36
CA SER A 9 24.72 13.22 -45.48
C SER A 9 25.93 12.29 -45.28
N GLY A 10 25.66 10.97 -45.23
CA GLY A 10 26.32 9.90 -46.01
C GLY A 10 27.81 9.57 -45.86
N LYS A 11 28.11 8.35 -45.34
CA LYS A 11 28.69 7.22 -46.11
C LYS A 11 28.95 6.01 -45.21
N ALA A 12 28.37 4.86 -45.59
CA ALA A 12 28.64 3.56 -45.00
C ALA A 12 30.01 3.02 -45.44
N LYS A 13 30.81 2.54 -44.49
CA LYS A 13 31.82 1.48 -44.68
C LYS A 13 31.89 0.66 -43.39
N GLY A 14 31.82 -0.65 -43.54
CA GLY A 14 31.64 -1.62 -42.47
C GLY A 14 32.70 -1.54 -41.38
N SER A 15 32.22 -1.55 -40.15
CA SER A 15 32.89 -2.06 -38.97
C SER A 15 31.82 -2.75 -38.15
N THR A 16 32.14 -3.91 -37.61
CA THR A 16 31.30 -4.71 -36.71
C THR A 16 30.60 -3.82 -35.68
N CYS A 17 29.27 -3.83 -35.64
CA CYS A 17 28.50 -3.28 -34.53
C CYS A 17 28.76 -4.16 -33.32
N ASP A 18 29.69 -3.75 -32.45
CA ASP A 18 29.60 -4.10 -31.05
C ASP A 18 28.26 -3.55 -30.54
N GLU A 19 27.42 -4.43 -29.98
CA GLU A 19 26.25 -4.04 -29.19
C GLU A 19 26.74 -3.12 -28.07
N GLN A 20 26.59 -1.80 -28.28
CA GLN A 20 26.74 -0.85 -27.19
C GLN A 20 25.46 -0.93 -26.35
N ASP A 21 25.50 -1.76 -25.32
CA ASP A 21 24.53 -1.75 -24.23
C ASP A 21 24.47 -0.33 -23.65
N PHE A 22 23.41 0.40 -23.97
CA PHE A 22 23.14 1.71 -23.39
C PHE A 22 22.70 1.51 -21.93
N ARG A 23 23.66 1.47 -21.02
CA ARG A 23 23.37 1.48 -19.57
C ARG A 23 23.05 2.91 -19.13
N HIS A 24 21.85 3.09 -18.59
CA HIS A 24 21.42 4.34 -17.99
C HIS A 24 22.42 4.78 -16.90
N PRO A 25 22.83 6.06 -16.83
CA PRO A 25 23.90 6.53 -15.93
C PRO A 25 23.58 6.39 -14.43
N VAL A 26 22.34 6.05 -14.08
CA VAL A 26 21.90 5.74 -12.72
C VAL A 26 21.10 4.44 -12.79
N GLU A 27 21.75 3.30 -12.50
CA GLU A 27 21.04 2.10 -12.06
C GLU A 27 20.50 2.34 -10.64
N PRO A 28 19.30 1.85 -10.27
CA PRO A 28 18.78 1.96 -8.91
C PRO A 28 19.79 1.38 -7.90
N ALA A 29 19.90 2.01 -6.73
CA ALA A 29 20.92 1.77 -5.68
C ALA A 29 20.98 0.36 -5.06
N THR A 30 20.43 -0.66 -5.71
CA THR A 30 20.39 -2.05 -5.27
C THR A 30 21.41 -2.95 -5.99
N SER A 31 22.11 -2.48 -7.03
CA SER A 31 23.25 -3.20 -7.64
C SER A 31 24.58 -2.56 -7.25
N GLU A 32 25.57 -3.38 -6.85
CA GLU A 32 26.95 -2.94 -6.56
C GLU A 32 27.75 -2.61 -7.84
N ASP A 33 27.16 -2.78 -9.03
CA ASP A 33 27.85 -2.82 -10.33
C ASP A 33 27.73 -1.53 -11.17
N GLY A 34 27.27 -0.42 -10.58
CA GLY A 34 27.25 0.88 -11.25
C GLY A 34 28.65 1.46 -11.48
N TRP A 35 29.01 1.82 -12.72
CA TRP A 35 30.35 2.33 -13.04
C TRP A 35 30.62 3.76 -12.52
N MET A 36 29.57 4.49 -12.11
CA MET A 36 29.69 5.81 -11.52
C MET A 36 29.95 5.71 -10.01
N LYS A 37 31.22 5.83 -9.61
CA LYS A 37 31.56 5.95 -8.19
C LYS A 37 31.05 7.29 -7.65
N PRO A 38 30.39 7.34 -6.47
CA PRO A 38 30.00 8.60 -5.84
C PRO A 38 31.21 9.54 -5.73
N SER A 39 31.00 10.85 -5.88
CA SER A 39 32.08 11.83 -5.74
C SER A 39 32.77 11.71 -4.37
N ARG A 40 34.03 12.14 -4.26
CA ARG A 40 34.72 12.17 -2.95
C ARG A 40 33.95 12.96 -1.90
N GLU A 41 33.27 14.04 -2.29
CA GLU A 41 32.40 14.80 -1.39
C GLU A 41 31.21 13.95 -0.92
N ASN A 42 30.54 13.23 -1.81
CA ASN A 42 29.43 12.35 -1.45
C ASN A 42 29.88 11.18 -0.58
N GLN A 43 31.08 10.62 -0.84
CA GLN A 43 31.68 9.58 0.00
C GLN A 43 32.01 10.14 1.39
N MET A 44 32.64 11.31 1.48
CA MET A 44 32.96 11.97 2.75
C MET A 44 31.70 12.39 3.52
N GLU A 45 30.62 12.77 2.85
CA GLU A 45 29.32 13.01 3.48
C GLU A 45 28.69 11.73 4.01
N ALA A 46 28.73 10.64 3.25
CA ALA A 46 28.23 9.34 3.69
C ALA A 46 29.01 8.82 4.91
N GLU A 47 30.35 8.92 4.88
CA GLU A 47 31.24 8.57 6.00
C GLU A 47 30.99 9.45 7.23
N LYS A 48 30.74 10.76 7.04
CA LYS A 48 30.34 11.66 8.15
C LYS A 48 28.95 11.32 8.69
N ARG A 49 28.02 10.87 7.84
CA ARG A 49 26.67 10.43 8.25
C ARG A 49 26.74 9.11 9.02
N GLU A 50 27.62 8.18 8.65
CA GLU A 50 27.90 6.95 9.42
C GLU A 50 28.59 7.25 10.75
N ALA A 51 29.58 8.15 10.77
CA ALA A 51 30.31 8.51 11.99
C ALA A 51 29.43 9.20 13.04
N ASN A 52 28.32 9.83 12.62
CA ASN A 52 27.34 10.48 13.49
C ASN A 52 26.12 9.59 13.81
N ALA A 53 26.08 8.33 13.36
CA ALA A 53 24.98 7.43 13.69
C ALA A 53 25.00 7.12 15.20
N PRO A 54 23.83 7.14 15.89
CA PRO A 54 23.77 6.83 17.31
C PRO A 54 24.29 5.42 17.57
N LYS A 55 25.17 5.27 18.57
CA LYS A 55 25.87 4.02 18.89
C LYS A 55 24.95 2.88 19.37
N LYS A 56 23.68 3.18 19.66
CA LYS A 56 22.73 2.21 20.22
C LYS A 56 22.20 1.32 19.11
N GLN A 57 22.43 0.01 19.24
CA GLN A 57 21.88 -1.01 18.35
C GLN A 57 20.69 -1.69 19.00
N PHE A 58 19.64 -1.95 18.23
CA PHE A 58 18.42 -2.60 18.69
C PHE A 58 18.23 -3.97 18.02
N THR A 59 17.78 -4.95 18.80
CA THR A 59 17.40 -6.26 18.25
C THR A 59 16.02 -6.20 17.62
N ARG A 60 15.69 -7.22 16.81
CA ARG A 60 14.36 -7.35 16.23
C ARG A 60 13.31 -7.46 17.32
N GLU A 61 13.57 -8.29 18.33
CA GLU A 61 12.66 -8.55 19.45
C GLU A 61 12.44 -7.33 20.35
N GLU A 62 13.38 -6.39 20.39
CA GLU A 62 13.19 -5.11 21.05
C GLU A 62 12.26 -4.23 20.24
N ILE A 63 12.51 -4.10 18.92
CA ILE A 63 11.71 -3.25 18.03
C ILE A 63 10.26 -3.73 17.94
N GLU A 64 10.04 -5.04 17.87
CA GLU A 64 8.71 -5.67 17.75
C GLU A 64 7.79 -5.41 18.96
N LYS A 65 8.31 -4.89 20.08
CA LYS A 65 7.48 -4.51 21.25
C LYS A 65 6.79 -3.16 21.11
N HIS A 66 7.21 -2.35 20.15
CA HIS A 66 6.80 -0.97 19.97
C HIS A 66 5.87 -0.86 18.74
N ASP A 67 4.72 -1.53 18.81
CA ASP A 67 3.74 -1.68 17.72
C ASP A 67 2.42 -0.92 17.95
N ALA A 68 2.37 0.00 18.92
CA ALA A 68 1.16 0.68 19.35
C ALA A 68 1.18 2.19 19.05
N GLU A 69 0.02 2.84 18.93
CA GLU A 69 -0.07 4.28 18.59
C GLU A 69 0.70 5.18 19.58
N LYS A 70 0.70 4.82 20.86
CA LYS A 70 1.40 5.57 21.93
C LYS A 70 2.82 5.07 22.20
N ASP A 71 3.28 4.08 21.43
CA ASP A 71 4.60 3.46 21.54
C ASP A 71 4.95 2.79 20.21
N CYS A 72 5.32 3.60 19.21
CA CYS A 72 5.46 3.16 17.82
C CYS A 72 6.89 3.35 17.33
N TRP A 73 7.60 2.24 17.08
CA TRP A 73 8.90 2.29 16.43
C TRP A 73 8.82 1.82 14.99
N ILE A 74 9.59 2.46 14.11
CA ILE A 74 9.71 2.07 12.70
C ILE A 74 11.18 1.93 12.31
N VAL A 75 11.44 1.05 11.34
CA VAL A 75 12.79 0.84 10.79
C VAL A 75 12.86 1.38 9.37
N VAL A 76 13.68 2.41 9.14
CA VAL A 76 13.92 3.00 7.82
C VAL A 76 15.41 3.03 7.58
N ASP A 77 15.86 2.40 6.49
CA ASP A 77 17.27 2.36 6.07
C ASP A 77 18.21 1.86 7.19
N GLY A 78 17.80 0.77 7.85
CA GLY A 78 18.56 0.17 8.98
C GLY A 78 18.62 1.02 10.25
N LYS A 79 17.91 2.15 10.30
CA LYS A 79 17.81 3.03 11.46
C LYS A 79 16.46 2.87 12.15
N VAL A 80 16.46 2.97 13.47
CA VAL A 80 15.28 2.80 14.32
C VAL A 80 14.83 4.18 14.78
N TYR A 81 13.54 4.47 14.58
CA TYR A 81 12.95 5.77 14.90
C TYR A 81 11.75 5.60 15.83
N ASP A 82 11.60 6.52 16.78
CA ASP A 82 10.38 6.67 17.57
C ASP A 82 9.39 7.58 16.83
N ALA A 83 8.37 6.98 16.22
CA ALA A 83 7.35 7.69 15.46
C ALA A 83 6.15 8.13 16.31
N THR A 84 6.18 7.91 17.63
CA THR A 84 5.04 8.17 18.54
C THR A 84 4.58 9.63 18.46
N SER A 85 5.51 10.58 18.49
CA SER A 85 5.20 12.01 18.39
C SER A 85 4.72 12.44 17.00
N VAL A 86 4.99 11.63 15.97
CA VAL A 86 4.64 11.92 14.56
C VAL A 86 3.17 11.58 14.29
N MET A 87 2.58 10.66 15.06
CA MET A 87 1.19 10.20 14.88
C MET A 87 0.14 11.31 14.93
N SER A 88 0.37 12.36 15.70
CA SER A 88 -0.62 13.44 15.89
C SER A 88 -0.65 14.45 14.74
N TRP A 89 0.40 14.53 13.93
CA TRP A 89 0.53 15.56 12.88
C TRP A 89 0.97 15.02 11.52
N HIS A 90 1.14 13.70 11.37
CA HIS A 90 1.55 13.09 10.10
C HIS A 90 0.54 13.42 8.97
N PRO A 91 0.96 14.08 7.86
CA PRO A 91 0.06 14.49 6.79
C PRO A 91 -0.72 13.34 6.12
N GLY A 92 -0.14 12.14 6.08
CA GLY A 92 -0.79 10.93 5.54
C GLY A 92 -1.70 10.20 6.54
N GLY A 93 -1.94 10.78 7.72
CA GLY A 93 -2.64 10.13 8.82
C GLY A 93 -1.79 9.06 9.54
N LYS A 94 -2.38 8.42 10.56
CA LYS A 94 -1.70 7.44 11.42
C LYS A 94 -1.52 6.06 10.75
N THR A 95 -2.48 5.66 9.93
CA THR A 95 -2.56 4.31 9.34
C THR A 95 -1.30 3.87 8.57
N PRO A 96 -0.67 4.72 7.73
CA PRO A 96 0.55 4.33 7.03
C PRO A 96 1.73 4.05 7.97
N ILE A 97 1.87 4.81 9.06
CA ILE A 97 2.92 4.56 10.06
C ILE A 97 2.60 3.31 10.87
N MET A 98 1.35 3.16 11.32
CA MET A 98 0.89 2.00 12.09
C MET A 98 1.04 0.67 11.32
N THR A 99 0.98 0.71 9.98
CA THR A 99 1.23 -0.46 9.13
C THR A 99 2.65 -0.99 9.26
N HIS A 100 3.59 -0.15 9.71
CA HIS A 100 5.01 -0.49 9.90
C HIS A 100 5.46 -0.46 11.37
N ALA A 101 4.55 -0.18 12.30
CA ALA A 101 4.85 -0.12 13.73
C ALA A 101 5.37 -1.47 14.25
N GLY A 102 6.53 -1.45 14.90
CA GLY A 102 7.21 -2.63 15.42
C GLY A 102 7.77 -3.57 14.34
N ARG A 103 7.66 -3.23 13.04
CA ARG A 103 8.03 -4.15 11.96
C ARG A 103 9.47 -3.96 11.48
N VAL A 104 10.17 -5.07 11.31
CA VAL A 104 11.57 -5.12 10.86
C VAL A 104 11.65 -5.73 9.46
N ARG A 105 11.42 -4.91 8.43
CA ARG A 105 11.33 -5.33 7.02
C ARG A 105 11.81 -4.25 6.06
N GLN A 106 12.27 -4.67 4.87
CA GLN A 106 12.80 -3.75 3.85
C GLN A 106 11.70 -2.83 3.28
N GLU A 107 10.46 -3.32 3.24
CA GLU A 107 9.30 -2.60 2.71
C GLU A 107 9.09 -1.23 3.36
N THR A 108 9.29 -1.12 4.68
CA THR A 108 9.18 0.14 5.41
C THR A 108 10.13 1.19 4.85
N THR A 109 11.35 0.78 4.48
CA THR A 109 12.34 1.66 3.85
C THR A 109 11.88 2.05 2.45
N THR A 110 11.52 1.06 1.62
CA THR A 110 11.10 1.29 0.23
C THR A 110 9.87 2.20 0.13
N GLU A 111 8.88 2.02 1.01
CA GLU A 111 7.68 2.86 1.04
C GLU A 111 7.99 4.26 1.55
N SER A 112 8.81 4.39 2.60
CA SER A 112 9.23 5.69 3.11
C SER A 112 9.94 6.50 2.02
N THR A 113 10.92 5.92 1.32
CA THR A 113 11.68 6.59 0.25
C THR A 113 10.85 6.94 -0.97
N SER A 114 9.73 6.26 -1.21
CA SER A 114 8.89 6.51 -2.39
C SER A 114 7.89 7.64 -2.18
N ILE A 115 7.57 7.97 -0.92
CA ILE A 115 6.45 8.86 -0.57
C ILE A 115 6.94 10.19 0.01
N HIS A 116 8.09 10.20 0.69
CA HIS A 116 8.53 11.33 1.51
C HIS A 116 9.62 12.16 0.81
N ASN A 117 9.55 13.48 0.98
CA ASN A 117 10.56 14.44 0.50
C ASN A 117 11.66 14.69 1.56
N ASP A 118 12.66 15.51 1.22
CA ASP A 118 13.79 15.81 2.11
C ASP A 118 13.37 16.42 3.47
N PHE A 119 12.29 17.20 3.51
CA PHE A 119 11.77 17.79 4.74
C PHE A 119 11.29 16.74 5.74
N ALA A 120 10.60 15.70 5.26
CA ALA A 120 10.17 14.58 6.10
C ALA A 120 11.38 13.80 6.67
N TYR A 121 12.47 13.69 5.90
CA TYR A 121 13.71 13.08 6.40
C TYR A 121 14.41 13.94 7.46
N GLU A 122 14.29 15.26 7.42
CA GLU A 122 14.78 16.11 8.51
C GLU A 122 14.00 15.88 9.81
N LYS A 123 12.69 15.74 9.73
CA LYS A 123 11.86 15.40 10.89
C LYS A 123 12.11 14.00 11.43
N LEU A 124 12.37 13.02 10.57
CA LEU A 124 12.80 11.69 10.98
C LEU A 124 14.11 11.72 11.79
N LYS A 125 15.06 12.61 11.47
CA LYS A 125 16.32 12.71 12.24
C LYS A 125 16.08 13.10 13.70
N GLU A 126 15.04 13.89 14.00
CA GLU A 126 14.67 14.28 15.37
C GLU A 126 14.18 13.07 16.19
N CYS A 127 13.65 12.03 15.52
CA CYS A 127 13.09 10.82 16.11
C CYS A 127 14.09 9.64 16.18
N LEU A 128 15.35 9.84 15.79
CA LEU A 128 16.31 8.75 15.63
C LEU A 128 16.76 8.18 16.99
N LEU A 129 16.48 6.90 17.21
CA LEU A 129 16.89 6.17 18.43
C LEU A 129 18.26 5.50 18.27
N GLY A 130 18.56 5.00 17.07
CA GLY A 130 19.76 4.19 16.82
C GLY A 130 19.67 3.38 15.54
N THR A 131 20.43 2.29 15.48
CA THR A 131 20.48 1.39 14.31
C THR A 131 20.01 -0.01 14.67
N VAL A 132 19.64 -0.79 13.67
CA VAL A 132 19.35 -2.21 13.90
C VAL A 132 20.64 -2.98 14.14
N SER A 133 20.57 -4.02 14.97
CA SER A 133 21.66 -4.96 15.16
C SER A 133 21.99 -5.71 13.87
N LYS A 134 23.22 -6.24 13.75
CA LYS A 134 23.62 -7.06 12.58
C LYS A 134 22.67 -8.21 12.29
N LYS A 135 22.12 -8.86 13.33
CA LYS A 135 21.15 -9.95 13.17
C LYS A 135 19.84 -9.46 12.56
N ALA A 136 19.34 -8.32 13.02
CA ALA A 136 18.14 -7.70 12.47
C ALA A 136 18.37 -7.21 11.02
N ALA A 137 19.53 -6.65 10.70
CA ALA A 137 19.88 -6.28 9.32
C ALA A 137 19.90 -7.50 8.38
N ASN A 138 20.48 -8.63 8.81
CA ASN A 138 20.46 -9.87 8.04
C ASN A 138 19.03 -10.38 7.84
N PHE A 139 18.19 -10.34 8.88
CA PHE A 139 16.78 -10.72 8.78
C PHE A 139 16.03 -9.87 7.74
N ILE A 140 16.25 -8.54 7.72
CA ILE A 140 15.66 -7.65 6.71
C ILE A 140 16.05 -8.10 5.30
N LYS A 141 17.34 -8.38 5.07
CA LYS A 141 17.87 -8.82 3.77
C LYS A 141 17.30 -10.17 3.34
N GLU A 142 17.28 -11.16 4.24
CA GLU A 142 16.72 -12.49 3.96
C GLU A 142 15.22 -12.43 3.65
N ASN A 143 14.47 -11.61 4.40
CA ASN A 143 13.04 -11.43 4.18
C ASN A 143 12.79 -10.77 2.81
N ALA A 144 13.54 -9.72 2.46
CA ALA A 144 13.46 -9.07 1.16
C ALA A 144 13.79 -10.04 0.01
N GLN A 145 14.84 -10.85 0.15
CA GLN A 145 15.21 -11.87 -0.84
C GLN A 145 14.13 -12.94 -1.00
N ARG A 146 13.52 -13.39 0.10
CA ARG A 146 12.42 -14.35 0.07
C ARG A 146 11.20 -13.79 -0.65
N GLN A 147 10.80 -12.56 -0.32
CA GLN A 147 9.70 -11.88 -1.00
C GLN A 147 9.99 -11.67 -2.49
N ALA A 148 11.21 -11.28 -2.85
CA ALA A 148 11.61 -11.13 -4.25
C ALA A 148 11.59 -12.49 -5.00
N ALA A 149 12.02 -13.57 -4.35
CA ALA A 149 11.97 -14.92 -4.93
C ALA A 149 10.53 -15.42 -5.09
N GLU A 150 9.65 -15.15 -4.12
CA GLU A 150 8.21 -15.43 -4.20
C GLU A 150 7.55 -14.65 -5.34
N GLN A 151 7.87 -13.36 -5.49
CA GLN A 151 7.41 -12.53 -6.61
C GLN A 151 7.91 -13.04 -7.97
N ALA A 152 9.19 -13.42 -8.06
CA ALA A 152 9.77 -13.97 -9.29
C ALA A 152 9.21 -15.36 -9.64
N ALA A 153 8.83 -16.15 -8.63
CA ALA A 153 8.12 -17.41 -8.83
C ALA A 153 6.68 -17.17 -9.31
N ALA A 154 6.00 -16.17 -8.75
CA ALA A 154 4.66 -15.76 -9.19
C ALA A 154 4.66 -15.18 -10.62
N SER A 155 5.73 -14.51 -11.05
CA SER A 155 5.85 -13.92 -12.40
C SER A 155 6.22 -14.92 -13.50
N LYS A 156 6.71 -16.12 -13.16
CA LYS A 156 7.01 -17.19 -14.14
C LYS A 156 5.74 -17.86 -14.71
N HIS A 157 4.59 -17.64 -14.08
CA HIS A 157 3.29 -17.83 -14.71
C HIS A 157 2.86 -16.47 -15.22
N GLY A 158 3.17 -16.14 -16.49
CA GLY A 158 2.97 -14.81 -17.08
C GLY A 158 1.67 -14.16 -16.60
N SER A 159 1.78 -13.21 -15.66
CA SER A 159 0.62 -12.76 -14.92
C SER A 159 -0.16 -11.77 -15.78
N SER A 160 -1.43 -12.08 -16.03
CA SER A 160 -2.42 -11.16 -16.61
C SER A 160 -2.64 -9.92 -15.71
N ALA A 161 -2.25 -10.01 -14.43
CA ALA A 161 -2.40 -8.99 -13.41
C ALA A 161 -1.74 -7.65 -13.78
N THR A 162 -2.47 -6.57 -13.54
CA THR A 162 -2.04 -5.19 -13.82
C THR A 162 -1.21 -4.59 -12.70
N LEU A 163 -1.58 -4.91 -11.45
CA LEU A 163 -0.92 -4.41 -10.27
C LEU A 163 0.55 -4.85 -10.17
N GLN A 164 1.41 -3.89 -9.82
CA GLN A 164 2.82 -4.10 -9.51
C GLN A 164 3.20 -3.40 -8.20
N LYS A 165 3.79 -4.14 -7.25
CA LYS A 165 3.97 -3.68 -5.86
C LYS A 165 4.73 -2.35 -5.76
N HIS A 166 5.72 -2.16 -6.64
CA HIS A 166 6.60 -1.00 -6.63
C HIS A 166 6.45 -0.09 -7.85
N ARG A 167 5.46 -0.35 -8.72
CA ARG A 167 5.25 0.44 -9.93
C ARG A 167 3.82 0.96 -9.97
N TRP A 168 3.71 2.27 -10.13
CA TRP A 168 2.47 2.97 -10.35
C TRP A 168 2.03 2.82 -11.81
N PHE A 169 0.72 2.71 -12.02
CA PHE A 169 0.09 2.77 -13.32
C PHE A 169 -1.16 3.65 -13.25
N PRO A 170 -1.50 4.37 -14.33
CA PRO A 170 -2.69 5.21 -14.35
C PRO A 170 -3.97 4.36 -14.43
N ALA A 171 -5.01 4.75 -13.71
CA ALA A 171 -6.35 4.21 -13.86
C ALA A 171 -7.37 5.34 -13.97
N LYS A 172 -8.30 5.21 -14.90
CA LYS A 172 -9.24 6.29 -15.26
C LYS A 172 -10.52 6.19 -14.43
N LEU A 173 -10.87 7.25 -13.71
CA LEU A 173 -12.17 7.34 -13.03
C LEU A 173 -13.28 7.45 -14.08
N PHE A 174 -14.21 6.50 -14.14
CA PHE A 174 -15.33 6.56 -15.10
C PHE A 174 -16.70 6.66 -14.44
N ALA A 175 -16.84 6.29 -13.16
CA ALA A 175 -18.09 6.45 -12.42
C ALA A 175 -17.83 6.81 -10.94
N ARG A 176 -18.77 7.56 -10.38
CA ARG A 176 -18.81 7.91 -8.95
C ARG A 176 -20.25 7.90 -8.47
N GLU A 177 -20.53 7.09 -7.46
CA GLU A 177 -21.87 6.91 -6.88
C GLU A 177 -21.88 7.27 -5.40
N SER A 178 -22.95 7.93 -4.95
CA SER A 178 -23.11 8.30 -3.54
C SER A 178 -23.72 7.12 -2.77
N LEU A 179 -23.01 6.63 -1.75
CA LEU A 179 -23.53 5.61 -0.84
C LEU A 179 -24.12 6.24 0.43
N SER A 180 -23.51 7.33 0.91
CA SER A 180 -24.00 8.15 2.03
C SER A 180 -23.62 9.62 1.82
N ASN A 181 -23.87 10.47 2.83
CA ASN A 181 -23.49 11.89 2.81
C ASN A 181 -21.98 12.11 2.63
N ASN A 182 -21.15 11.19 3.13
CA ASN A 182 -19.70 11.30 3.08
C ASN A 182 -19.01 10.08 2.47
N THR A 183 -19.74 9.07 2.00
CA THR A 183 -19.13 7.86 1.42
C THR A 183 -19.57 7.66 -0.01
N ARG A 184 -18.59 7.32 -0.87
CA ARG A 184 -18.80 7.15 -2.30
C ARG A 184 -18.14 5.88 -2.80
N LEU A 185 -18.76 5.27 -3.81
CA LEU A 185 -18.18 4.23 -4.64
C LEU A 185 -17.53 4.92 -5.85
N TYR A 186 -16.29 4.55 -6.14
CA TYR A 186 -15.53 5.04 -7.30
C TYR A 186 -15.16 3.85 -8.16
N SER A 187 -15.53 3.89 -9.44
CA SER A 187 -15.23 2.83 -10.40
C SER A 187 -14.18 3.32 -11.40
N PHE A 188 -13.11 2.53 -11.51
CA PHE A 188 -11.92 2.85 -12.28
C PHE A 188 -11.71 1.86 -13.43
N GLN A 189 -11.32 2.38 -14.58
CA GLN A 189 -10.96 1.62 -15.76
C GLN A 189 -9.43 1.40 -15.74
N LEU A 190 -9.02 0.14 -15.89
CA LEU A 190 -7.61 -0.23 -16.07
C LEU A 190 -7.09 0.25 -17.44
N PRO A 191 -5.76 0.42 -17.60
CA PRO A 191 -5.16 0.71 -18.90
C PRO A 191 -5.59 -0.25 -20.00
N ASP A 192 -5.71 0.26 -21.22
CA ASP A 192 -6.12 -0.50 -22.40
C ASP A 192 -5.37 -1.85 -22.50
N ASN A 193 -6.12 -2.92 -22.78
CA ASN A 193 -5.66 -4.31 -22.88
C ASN A 193 -5.42 -5.05 -21.56
N ARG A 194 -5.76 -4.45 -20.41
CA ARG A 194 -5.75 -5.14 -19.12
C ARG A 194 -7.16 -5.48 -18.66
N ALA A 195 -7.42 -6.78 -18.52
CA ALA A 195 -8.69 -7.28 -18.00
C ALA A 195 -8.67 -7.51 -16.48
N VAL A 196 -7.48 -7.76 -15.91
CA VAL A 196 -7.33 -8.25 -14.53
C VAL A 196 -6.54 -7.25 -13.71
N LEU A 197 -7.12 -6.70 -12.63
CA LEU A 197 -6.41 -5.85 -11.68
C LEU A 197 -5.31 -6.68 -10.99
N GLY A 198 -5.67 -7.87 -10.53
CA GLY A 198 -4.75 -8.79 -9.83
C GLY A 198 -4.61 -8.49 -8.34
N SER A 199 -5.61 -7.87 -7.73
CA SER A 199 -5.67 -7.75 -6.27
C SER A 199 -6.07 -9.11 -5.70
N SER A 200 -5.26 -9.69 -4.81
CA SER A 200 -5.67 -10.92 -4.12
C SER A 200 -6.54 -10.57 -2.90
N THR A 201 -7.49 -11.44 -2.56
CA THR A 201 -8.39 -11.24 -1.41
C THR A 201 -7.58 -10.95 -0.14
N CYS A 202 -8.01 -9.96 0.65
CA CYS A 202 -7.34 -9.42 1.84
C CYS A 202 -6.06 -8.60 1.58
N LYS A 203 -5.69 -8.35 0.32
CA LYS A 203 -4.69 -7.33 -0.04
C LYS A 203 -5.36 -5.98 -0.26
N HIS A 204 -4.53 -4.95 -0.24
CA HIS A 204 -4.92 -3.58 -0.54
C HIS A 204 -4.11 -3.02 -1.71
N ILE A 205 -4.65 -1.97 -2.30
CA ILE A 205 -4.00 -1.14 -3.32
C ILE A 205 -3.72 0.24 -2.73
N GLN A 206 -2.84 1.00 -3.38
CA GLN A 206 -2.66 2.41 -3.09
C GLN A 206 -3.11 3.24 -4.29
N LEU A 207 -3.88 4.28 -4.01
CA LEU A 207 -4.30 5.30 -4.96
C LEU A 207 -3.45 6.54 -4.68
N GLY A 208 -2.77 7.05 -5.70
CA GLY A 208 -1.86 8.17 -5.65
C GLY A 208 -2.32 9.30 -6.57
N PHE A 209 -2.11 10.53 -6.14
CA PHE A 209 -2.33 11.73 -6.94
C PHE A 209 -1.10 12.63 -6.88
N HIS A 210 -0.58 13.00 -8.05
CA HIS A 210 0.58 13.87 -8.17
C HIS A 210 0.18 15.34 -8.02
N MET A 211 0.63 15.96 -6.94
CA MET A 211 0.68 17.41 -6.77
C MET A 211 1.94 17.95 -7.46
N LEU A 212 2.07 19.28 -7.53
CA LEU A 212 3.22 19.96 -8.15
C LEU A 212 4.59 19.54 -7.58
N ASP A 213 4.63 19.22 -6.29
CA ASP A 213 5.88 18.98 -5.53
C ASP A 213 5.95 17.60 -4.87
N SER A 214 4.85 16.86 -4.84
CA SER A 214 4.71 15.65 -4.04
C SER A 214 3.58 14.76 -4.55
N MET A 215 3.55 13.50 -4.12
CA MET A 215 2.42 12.61 -4.35
C MET A 215 1.70 12.40 -3.02
N VAL A 216 0.38 12.56 -3.03
CA VAL A 216 -0.45 12.16 -1.89
C VAL A 216 -1.06 10.81 -2.23
N ALA A 217 -1.15 9.89 -1.26
CA ALA A 217 -1.69 8.57 -1.49
C ALA A 217 -2.56 8.09 -0.33
N ILE A 218 -3.55 7.24 -0.64
CA ILE A 218 -4.34 6.48 0.33
C ILE A 218 -4.30 4.99 0.01
N THR A 219 -4.46 4.19 1.05
CA THR A 219 -4.69 2.76 0.93
C THR A 219 -6.18 2.50 0.74
N ALA A 220 -6.52 1.72 -0.28
CA ALA A 220 -7.89 1.31 -0.59
C ALA A 220 -7.95 -0.19 -0.86
N HIS A 221 -9.16 -0.73 -0.91
CA HIS A 221 -9.42 -2.14 -1.21
C HIS A 221 -10.31 -2.21 -2.42
N ASP A 222 -10.01 -3.15 -3.31
CA ASP A 222 -10.90 -3.43 -4.43
C ASP A 222 -12.19 -4.07 -3.90
N GLY A 223 -13.30 -3.37 -4.13
CA GLY A 223 -14.65 -3.79 -3.80
C GLY A 223 -15.26 -4.71 -4.85
N ASN A 224 -14.67 -4.81 -6.05
CA ASN A 224 -15.18 -5.70 -7.09
C ASN A 224 -14.81 -7.16 -6.76
N PRO A 225 -15.78 -8.03 -6.43
CA PRO A 225 -15.50 -9.43 -6.13
C PRO A 225 -15.18 -10.27 -7.38
N GLN A 226 -15.40 -9.71 -8.58
CA GLN A 226 -15.23 -10.37 -9.87
C GLN A 226 -14.18 -9.62 -10.71
N ASP A 227 -12.92 -9.98 -10.54
CA ASP A 227 -11.82 -9.50 -11.39
C ASP A 227 -12.01 -10.02 -12.84
N GLY A 228 -11.50 -9.30 -13.84
CA GLY A 228 -11.51 -9.76 -15.24
C GLY A 228 -12.34 -8.93 -16.23
N ASP A 229 -13.04 -7.89 -15.79
CA ASP A 229 -13.81 -6.99 -16.66
C ASP A 229 -13.04 -5.71 -17.06
N GLY A 230 -11.77 -5.60 -16.65
CA GLY A 230 -10.94 -4.43 -16.91
C GLY A 230 -11.21 -3.26 -15.97
N THR A 231 -11.98 -3.46 -14.91
CA THR A 231 -12.30 -2.41 -13.94
C THR A 231 -11.97 -2.83 -12.51
N PHE A 232 -11.97 -1.85 -11.61
CA PHE A 232 -11.96 -2.09 -10.17
C PHE A 232 -12.75 -0.99 -9.46
N GLU A 233 -13.18 -1.28 -8.24
CA GLU A 233 -14.03 -0.39 -7.49
C GLU A 233 -13.45 -0.12 -6.10
N VAL A 234 -13.57 1.10 -5.60
CA VAL A 234 -13.14 1.45 -4.26
C VAL A 234 -14.22 2.25 -3.55
N VAL A 235 -14.51 1.87 -2.31
CA VAL A 235 -15.39 2.63 -1.42
C VAL A 235 -14.52 3.51 -0.53
N VAL A 236 -14.74 4.82 -0.57
CA VAL A 236 -13.97 5.79 0.22
C VAL A 236 -14.90 6.72 0.99
N GLU A 237 -14.62 6.86 2.28
CA GLU A 237 -15.20 7.89 3.14
C GLU A 237 -14.41 9.21 2.95
N THR A 238 -15.10 10.24 2.50
CA THR A 238 -14.61 11.60 2.35
C THR A 238 -14.65 12.33 3.70
N TYR A 239 -13.47 12.73 4.17
CA TYR A 239 -13.33 13.54 5.38
C TYR A 239 -13.38 15.02 4.98
N PHE A 240 -14.56 15.61 4.91
CA PHE A 240 -14.71 17.00 4.50
C PHE A 240 -14.03 17.98 5.47
N PRO A 241 -13.47 19.10 4.97
CA PRO A 241 -12.95 20.15 5.82
C PRO A 241 -14.05 20.78 6.68
N THR A 242 -13.69 21.16 7.89
CA THR A 242 -14.49 21.99 8.80
C THR A 242 -13.65 23.17 9.27
N ASP A 243 -14.23 24.08 10.06
CA ASP A 243 -13.47 25.17 10.67
C ASP A 243 -12.36 24.66 11.63
N GLU A 244 -12.46 23.41 12.09
CA GLU A 244 -11.53 22.79 13.05
C GLU A 244 -10.55 21.79 12.42
N GLN A 245 -10.92 21.14 11.31
CA GLN A 245 -10.05 20.20 10.60
C GLN A 245 -9.91 20.52 9.10
N PRO A 246 -8.71 20.38 8.52
CA PRO A 246 -8.50 20.64 7.09
C PRO A 246 -9.11 19.59 6.16
N GLY A 247 -9.68 18.50 6.71
CA GLY A 247 -10.20 17.36 5.96
C GLY A 247 -9.11 16.39 5.48
N GLY A 248 -9.53 15.31 4.82
CA GLY A 248 -8.65 14.29 4.27
C GLY A 248 -8.16 14.66 2.87
N ALA A 249 -6.85 14.80 2.67
CA ALA A 249 -6.29 15.26 1.40
C ALA A 249 -6.76 14.42 0.19
N MET A 250 -6.45 13.13 0.17
CA MET A 250 -6.83 12.25 -0.95
C MET A 250 -8.33 12.00 -1.06
N SER A 251 -9.04 11.89 0.07
CA SER A 251 -10.46 11.59 0.00
C SER A 251 -11.29 12.78 -0.50
N ASN A 252 -10.84 14.02 -0.27
CA ASN A 252 -11.37 15.20 -0.95
C ASN A 252 -10.91 15.27 -2.41
N ILE A 253 -9.64 14.97 -2.73
CA ILE A 253 -9.17 14.93 -4.12
C ILE A 253 -10.04 13.98 -4.95
N LEU A 254 -10.31 12.77 -4.47
CA LEU A 254 -11.21 11.82 -5.14
C LEU A 254 -12.63 12.38 -5.29
N ASP A 255 -13.14 13.06 -4.26
CA ASP A 255 -14.49 13.61 -4.31
C ASP A 255 -14.65 14.77 -5.30
N TYR A 256 -13.60 15.55 -5.51
CA TYR A 256 -13.59 16.64 -6.48
C TYR A 256 -13.04 16.23 -7.85
N MET A 257 -12.44 15.03 -7.97
CA MET A 257 -11.88 14.54 -9.23
C MET A 257 -12.96 14.48 -10.32
N PRO A 258 -12.75 15.13 -11.48
CA PRO A 258 -13.64 14.99 -12.62
C PRO A 258 -13.66 13.56 -13.16
N ILE A 259 -14.82 13.12 -13.65
CA ILE A 259 -14.93 11.86 -14.40
C ILE A 259 -14.10 11.98 -15.68
N GLY A 260 -13.31 10.94 -15.98
CA GLY A 260 -12.40 10.87 -17.13
C GLY A 260 -10.93 11.13 -16.78
N GLU A 261 -10.64 11.65 -15.58
CA GLU A 261 -9.29 11.86 -15.08
C GLU A 261 -8.64 10.57 -14.60
N ASP A 262 -7.31 10.56 -14.66
CA ASP A 262 -6.49 9.44 -14.22
C ASP A 262 -5.98 9.66 -12.79
N LEU A 263 -5.84 8.57 -12.04
CA LEU A 263 -5.04 8.52 -10.82
C LEU A 263 -4.01 7.41 -10.91
N GLU A 264 -2.98 7.48 -10.09
CA GLU A 264 -1.94 6.45 -10.04
C GLU A 264 -2.34 5.32 -9.09
N VAL A 265 -2.19 4.07 -9.53
CA VAL A 265 -2.50 2.88 -8.73
C VAL A 265 -1.26 2.02 -8.59
N ARG A 266 -1.01 1.48 -7.39
CA ARG A 266 -0.03 0.40 -7.19
C ARG A 266 -0.52 -0.64 -6.20
N GLY A 267 0.18 -1.78 -6.15
CA GLY A 267 -0.12 -2.90 -5.28
C GLY A 267 0.13 -4.24 -5.98
N PRO A 268 -0.48 -5.34 -5.55
CA PRO A 268 -1.15 -5.49 -4.26
C PRO A 268 -0.12 -5.39 -3.11
N ALA A 269 -0.58 -4.93 -1.96
CA ALA A 269 0.19 -4.86 -0.71
C ALA A 269 -0.61 -5.46 0.46
N GLY A 270 0.08 -5.67 1.59
CA GLY A 270 -0.45 -6.36 2.77
C GLY A 270 0.07 -7.79 2.92
N ASP A 271 0.08 -8.28 4.15
CA ASP A 271 0.73 -9.56 4.52
C ASP A 271 -0.24 -10.73 4.62
N ILE A 272 -1.55 -10.45 4.67
CA ILE A 272 -2.61 -11.45 4.70
C ILE A 272 -3.14 -11.65 3.29
N GLY A 273 -3.29 -12.89 2.85
CA GLY A 273 -3.95 -13.24 1.60
C GLY A 273 -4.92 -14.39 1.82
N TYR A 274 -6.15 -14.28 1.33
CA TYR A 274 -7.10 -15.39 1.33
C TYR A 274 -7.17 -16.03 -0.05
N GLN A 275 -6.97 -17.35 -0.11
CA GLN A 275 -6.98 -18.10 -1.37
C GLN A 275 -8.37 -18.67 -1.64
N ASP A 276 -8.72 -19.73 -0.92
CA ASP A 276 -10.05 -20.38 -0.96
C ASP A 276 -10.18 -21.34 0.23
N ASN A 277 -11.42 -21.68 0.59
CA ASN A 277 -11.76 -22.72 1.56
C ASN A 277 -10.95 -22.69 2.86
N GLY A 278 -10.80 -21.50 3.43
CA GLY A 278 -10.15 -21.30 4.73
C GLY A 278 -8.63 -21.23 4.64
N LYS A 279 -8.03 -21.34 3.45
CA LYS A 279 -6.59 -21.19 3.27
C LYS A 279 -6.19 -19.73 3.23
N PHE A 280 -5.35 -19.36 4.19
CA PHE A 280 -4.73 -18.06 4.30
C PHE A 280 -3.22 -18.17 4.14
N LEU A 281 -2.63 -17.18 3.50
CA LEU A 281 -1.21 -16.88 3.60
C LEU A 281 -1.07 -15.69 4.56
N ILE A 282 -0.44 -15.89 5.71
CA ILE A 282 -0.21 -14.85 6.73
C ILE A 282 1.29 -14.81 7.00
N ASP A 283 1.92 -13.66 6.74
CA ASP A 283 3.38 -13.48 6.90
C ASP A 283 4.20 -14.57 6.19
N GLY A 284 3.76 -14.95 4.98
CA GLY A 284 4.39 -15.98 4.16
C GLY A 284 4.16 -17.42 4.63
N LYS A 285 3.32 -17.64 5.65
CA LYS A 285 2.97 -18.98 6.16
C LYS A 285 1.55 -19.36 5.77
N GLU A 286 1.38 -20.60 5.31
CA GLU A 286 0.05 -21.13 5.03
C GLU A 286 -0.65 -21.53 6.33
N HIS A 287 -1.91 -21.10 6.47
CA HIS A 287 -2.81 -21.42 7.55
C HIS A 287 -4.13 -21.92 6.98
N THR A 288 -4.78 -22.88 7.64
CA THR A 288 -6.15 -23.28 7.31
C THR A 288 -7.05 -22.96 8.50
N LEU A 289 -8.02 -22.06 8.28
CA LEU A 289 -8.91 -21.52 9.28
C LEU A 289 -10.37 -21.71 8.84
N HIS A 290 -11.18 -22.39 9.65
CA HIS A 290 -12.60 -22.66 9.36
C HIS A 290 -13.57 -21.82 10.18
N ARG A 291 -13.10 -21.14 11.23
CA ARG A 291 -13.90 -20.22 12.05
C ARG A 291 -13.13 -18.93 12.23
N ILE A 292 -13.66 -17.86 11.65
CA ILE A 292 -12.96 -16.60 11.53
C ILE A 292 -13.82 -15.52 12.15
N SER A 293 -13.24 -14.77 13.08
CA SER A 293 -13.86 -13.58 13.66
C SER A 293 -13.22 -12.35 13.03
N LEU A 294 -14.00 -11.55 12.32
CA LEU A 294 -13.61 -10.25 11.79
C LEU A 294 -14.11 -9.17 12.74
N VAL A 295 -13.20 -8.30 13.18
CA VAL A 295 -13.55 -7.10 13.94
C VAL A 295 -13.22 -5.92 13.06
N VAL A 296 -14.24 -5.19 12.62
CA VAL A 296 -14.15 -4.07 11.69
C VAL A 296 -14.88 -2.86 12.28
N GLY A 297 -14.61 -1.68 11.75
CA GLY A 297 -15.36 -0.49 12.12
C GLY A 297 -15.09 0.67 11.17
N GLY A 298 -16.13 1.45 10.89
CA GLY A 298 -16.12 2.51 9.88
C GLY A 298 -15.60 2.00 8.54
N SER A 299 -14.69 2.73 7.92
CA SER A 299 -14.05 2.36 6.64
C SER A 299 -13.29 1.03 6.67
N GLY A 300 -12.94 0.50 7.84
CA GLY A 300 -12.33 -0.84 7.96
C GLY A 300 -13.20 -1.98 7.41
N VAL A 301 -14.51 -1.77 7.28
CA VAL A 301 -15.43 -2.77 6.69
C VAL A 301 -15.07 -3.09 5.25
N THR A 302 -14.48 -2.15 4.49
CA THR A 302 -14.13 -2.38 3.07
C THR A 302 -13.08 -3.49 2.92
N LEU A 303 -12.13 -3.58 3.88
CA LEU A 303 -11.16 -4.67 3.93
C LEU A 303 -11.83 -5.98 4.35
N GLY A 304 -12.72 -5.91 5.34
CA GLY A 304 -13.46 -7.07 5.84
C GLY A 304 -14.43 -7.66 4.79
N TYR A 305 -14.98 -6.83 3.91
CA TYR A 305 -15.97 -7.23 2.93
C TYR A 305 -15.40 -8.21 1.90
N ALA A 306 -14.15 -8.05 1.46
CA ALA A 306 -13.53 -8.93 0.48
C ALA A 306 -13.54 -10.43 0.88
N PRO A 307 -13.05 -10.84 2.09
CA PRO A 307 -13.17 -12.22 2.53
C PRO A 307 -14.63 -12.64 2.79
N MET A 308 -15.52 -11.73 3.22
CA MET A 308 -16.96 -12.04 3.36
C MET A 308 -17.58 -12.41 2.01
N ALA A 309 -17.39 -11.58 0.98
CA ALA A 309 -17.89 -11.83 -0.37
C ALA A 309 -17.34 -13.14 -0.94
N ARG A 310 -16.03 -13.38 -0.78
CA ARG A 310 -15.39 -14.61 -1.28
C ARG A 310 -15.94 -15.88 -0.62
N VAL A 311 -16.13 -15.86 0.71
CA VAL A 311 -16.73 -16.99 1.44
C VAL A 311 -18.22 -17.15 1.07
N GLY A 312 -18.96 -16.05 0.99
CA GLY A 312 -20.39 -16.05 0.67
C GLY A 312 -20.70 -16.58 -0.73
N MET A 313 -19.84 -16.28 -1.71
CA MET A 313 -19.97 -16.77 -3.09
C MET A 313 -19.49 -18.22 -3.26
N SER A 314 -18.76 -18.78 -2.29
CA SER A 314 -18.24 -20.15 -2.38
C SER A 314 -19.30 -21.19 -2.04
N GLN A 315 -19.73 -21.95 -3.06
CA GLN A 315 -20.68 -23.05 -2.88
C GLN A 315 -20.12 -24.22 -2.07
N LYS A 316 -18.79 -24.37 -2.01
CA LYS A 316 -18.12 -25.54 -1.41
C LYS A 316 -17.39 -25.26 -0.10
N SER A 317 -17.35 -24.01 0.36
CA SER A 317 -16.62 -23.68 1.58
C SER A 317 -17.38 -24.05 2.84
N ASP A 318 -16.69 -24.61 3.83
CA ASP A 318 -17.17 -24.87 5.19
C ASP A 318 -16.76 -23.77 6.19
N VAL A 319 -16.19 -22.67 5.70
CA VAL A 319 -15.73 -21.56 6.53
C VAL A 319 -16.91 -20.81 7.12
N GLU A 320 -16.86 -20.59 8.43
CA GLU A 320 -17.78 -19.74 9.19
C GLU A 320 -17.12 -18.39 9.50
N LEU A 321 -17.81 -17.30 9.17
CA LEU A 321 -17.42 -15.93 9.45
C LEU A 321 -18.36 -15.29 10.47
N ARG A 322 -17.78 -14.75 11.54
CA ARG A 322 -18.46 -13.87 12.49
C ARG A 322 -17.87 -12.48 12.37
N VAL A 323 -18.70 -11.49 12.13
CA VAL A 323 -18.28 -10.11 11.93
C VAL A 323 -18.83 -9.28 13.06
N ILE A 324 -17.95 -8.56 13.75
CA ILE A 324 -18.30 -7.51 14.70
C ILE A 324 -17.97 -6.20 14.01
N ASP A 325 -19.00 -5.43 13.69
CA ASP A 325 -18.90 -4.19 12.93
C ASP A 325 -19.25 -2.99 13.81
N GLY A 326 -18.23 -2.22 14.20
CA GLY A 326 -18.33 -1.10 15.12
C GLY A 326 -18.55 0.24 14.41
N ASN A 327 -19.66 0.93 14.69
CA ASN A 327 -19.99 2.23 14.11
C ASN A 327 -20.50 3.22 15.17
N LYS A 328 -20.68 4.49 14.78
CA LYS A 328 -21.22 5.52 15.69
C LYS A 328 -22.73 5.40 15.80
N THR A 329 -23.43 5.60 14.69
CA THR A 329 -24.89 5.50 14.56
C THR A 329 -25.26 4.47 13.49
N GLU A 330 -26.55 4.18 13.34
CA GLU A 330 -27.10 3.30 12.31
C GLU A 330 -26.83 3.80 10.90
N GLY A 331 -26.79 5.13 10.72
CA GLY A 331 -26.52 5.80 9.44
C GLY A 331 -25.04 5.75 9.02
N ASP A 332 -24.14 5.44 9.96
CA ASP A 332 -22.71 5.30 9.70
C ASP A 332 -22.31 3.88 9.27
N ILE A 333 -23.26 2.92 9.25
CA ILE A 333 -22.97 1.55 8.84
C ILE A 333 -22.76 1.49 7.33
N LEU A 334 -21.48 1.45 6.94
CA LEU A 334 -21.07 1.32 5.55
C LEU A 334 -21.40 -0.08 5.02
N MET A 335 -21.85 -0.16 3.77
CA MET A 335 -22.15 -1.41 3.06
C MET A 335 -23.17 -2.32 3.77
N ARG A 336 -24.10 -1.73 4.55
CA ARG A 336 -25.12 -2.49 5.30
C ARG A 336 -25.92 -3.43 4.42
N SER A 337 -26.50 -2.92 3.33
CA SER A 337 -27.35 -3.70 2.44
C SER A 337 -26.60 -4.82 1.73
N GLU A 338 -25.33 -4.60 1.39
CA GLU A 338 -24.44 -5.59 0.79
C GLU A 338 -24.13 -6.72 1.79
N MET A 339 -23.81 -6.38 3.04
CA MET A 339 -23.58 -7.35 4.10
C MET A 339 -24.84 -8.17 4.42
N GLU A 340 -26.02 -7.54 4.48
CA GLU A 340 -27.31 -8.22 4.67
C GLU A 340 -27.57 -9.24 3.55
N LYS A 341 -27.38 -8.84 2.29
CA LYS A 341 -27.50 -9.75 1.13
C LYS A 341 -26.54 -10.93 1.24
N LEU A 342 -25.28 -10.69 1.63
CA LEU A 342 -24.30 -11.76 1.82
C LEU A 342 -24.72 -12.72 2.93
N GLN A 343 -25.24 -12.22 4.04
CA GLN A 343 -25.74 -13.07 5.12
C GLN A 343 -26.87 -13.98 4.65
N GLU A 344 -27.87 -13.43 3.95
CA GLU A 344 -29.00 -14.18 3.40
C GLU A 344 -28.54 -15.29 2.42
N GLN A 345 -27.62 -14.96 1.53
CA GLN A 345 -27.14 -15.89 0.50
C GLN A 345 -26.17 -16.94 1.04
N SER A 346 -25.47 -16.65 2.15
CA SER A 346 -24.41 -17.53 2.69
C SER A 346 -24.92 -18.80 3.37
N GLY A 347 -26.23 -18.98 3.54
CA GLY A 347 -26.78 -20.17 4.21
C GLY A 347 -26.31 -20.32 5.66
N SER A 348 -26.25 -19.20 6.40
CA SER A 348 -25.80 -19.06 7.80
C SER A 348 -24.29 -19.11 8.07
N LYS A 349 -23.46 -19.22 7.03
CA LYS A 349 -21.98 -19.20 7.15
C LYS A 349 -21.46 -17.83 7.58
N ILE A 350 -22.14 -16.74 7.21
CA ILE A 350 -21.76 -15.38 7.58
C ILE A 350 -22.77 -14.84 8.57
N ARG A 351 -22.28 -14.29 9.69
CA ARG A 351 -23.08 -13.58 10.68
C ARG A 351 -22.44 -12.25 11.00
N VAL A 352 -23.19 -11.17 10.83
CA VAL A 352 -22.75 -9.81 11.16
C VAL A 352 -23.51 -9.33 12.40
N THR A 353 -22.78 -8.73 13.32
CA THR A 353 -23.30 -8.04 14.49
C THR A 353 -22.78 -6.61 14.47
N HIS A 354 -23.71 -5.66 14.35
CA HIS A 354 -23.38 -4.24 14.44
C HIS A 354 -23.32 -3.81 15.90
N VAL A 355 -22.31 -3.02 16.25
CA VAL A 355 -22.11 -2.46 17.59
C VAL A 355 -22.05 -0.94 17.45
N LEU A 356 -23.00 -0.24 18.08
CA LEU A 356 -23.13 1.21 17.98
C LEU A 356 -22.72 1.89 19.28
N SER A 357 -21.96 2.97 19.17
CA SER A 357 -21.63 3.81 20.34
C SER A 357 -22.72 4.82 20.68
N HIS A 358 -23.54 5.21 19.70
CA HIS A 358 -24.67 6.11 19.81
C HIS A 358 -25.87 5.50 19.07
N PRO A 359 -26.44 4.39 19.58
CA PRO A 359 -27.63 3.79 18.97
C PRO A 359 -28.82 4.75 19.06
N SER A 360 -29.72 4.65 18.10
CA SER A 360 -31.05 5.23 18.23
C SER A 360 -31.80 4.62 19.43
N ASP A 361 -32.78 5.35 19.96
CA ASP A 361 -33.58 4.92 21.10
C ASP A 361 -34.58 3.78 20.76
N ASP A 362 -34.66 3.37 19.48
CA ASP A 362 -35.65 2.45 18.93
C ASP A 362 -35.27 0.96 19.01
#